data_AF-A0A2E4MA68-F1
#
_entry.id   AF-A0A2E4MA68-F1
#
_cell.length_a   1.000
_cell.length_b   1.000
_cell.length_c   1.000
_cell.angle_alpha   90.00
_cell.angle_beta   90.00
_cell.angle_gamma   90.00
#
_symmetry.space_group_name_H-M   'P 1'
#
loop_
_entity.id
_entity.type
_entity.pdbx_description
1 polymer ?
#
loop_
_entity_poly.entity_id
_entity_poly.type
_entity_poly.pdbx_seq_one_letter_code
_entity_poly.pdbx_strand_id
1 'polypeptide(L)' 'MSCTPNNRQKKTFCIEWLGQTIASLCWIGSVLTYGINSGGDWLQLCAASAWLMANIAPAVTAKST' A
#
# COMPACT_ATOMS: atom_id res chain seq x y z
N MET A 1 3.43 -15.36 20.77
CA MET A 1 2.40 -16.00 19.92
C MET A 1 3.11 -16.52 18.67
N SER A 2 3.59 -17.76 18.71
CA SER A 2 4.36 -18.36 17.62
C SER A 2 3.41 -19.14 16.73
N CYS A 3 3.26 -18.76 15.46
CA CYS A 3 2.51 -19.52 14.47
C CYS A 3 3.35 -19.67 13.21
N THR A 4 3.70 -20.91 12.88
CA THR A 4 4.32 -21.30 11.61
C THR A 4 3.37 -20.94 10.46
N PRO A 5 3.76 -20.08 9.50
CA PRO A 5 2.86 -19.63 8.45
C PRO A 5 2.65 -20.71 7.39
N ASN A 6 1.47 -21.32 7.38
CA ASN A 6 0.99 -22.15 6.28
C ASN A 6 0.79 -21.30 5.00
N ASN A 7 1.05 -21.87 3.82
CA ASN A 7 0.97 -21.19 2.51
C ASN A 7 -0.38 -20.48 2.23
N ARG A 8 -1.46 -20.94 2.86
CA ARG A 8 -2.80 -20.36 2.70
C ARG A 8 -2.96 -19.01 3.39
N GLN A 9 -2.44 -18.90 4.62
CA GLN A 9 -2.44 -17.67 5.43
C GLN A 9 -1.59 -16.58 4.77
N LYS A 10 -0.42 -16.96 4.22
CA LYS A 10 0.42 -16.06 3.42
C LYS A 10 -0.33 -15.50 2.20
N LYS A 11 -1.10 -16.34 1.50
CA LYS A 11 -1.89 -15.89 0.33
C LYS A 11 -3.04 -14.96 0.72
N THR A 12 -3.80 -15.27 1.76
CA THR A 12 -4.90 -14.39 2.21
C THR A 12 -4.38 -13.05 2.69
N PHE A 13 -3.30 -13.05 3.49
CA PHE A 13 -2.65 -11.83 3.94
C PHE A 13 -2.09 -11.01 2.76
N CYS A 14 -1.53 -11.67 1.74
CA CYS A 14 -1.04 -11.00 0.53
C CYS A 14 -2.17 -10.37 -0.30
N ILE A 15 -3.35 -10.98 -0.37
CA ILE A 15 -4.51 -10.43 -1.09
C ILE A 15 -5.09 -9.22 -0.34
N GLU A 16 -5.27 -9.31 0.97
CA GLU A 16 -5.68 -8.18 1.82
C GLU A 16 -4.69 -7.02 1.69
N TRP A 17 -3.39 -7.34 1.74
CA TRP A 17 -2.31 -6.39 1.58
C TRP A 17 -2.29 -5.72 0.19
N LEU A 18 -2.54 -6.50 -0.88
CA LEU A 18 -2.67 -5.98 -2.24
C LEU A 18 -3.91 -5.09 -2.38
N GLY A 19 -5.03 -5.45 -1.74
CA GLY A 19 -6.26 -4.67 -1.70
C GLY A 19 -6.05 -3.29 -1.06
N GLN A 20 -5.37 -3.22 0.08
CA GLN A 20 -5.01 -1.95 0.74
C GLN A 20 -4.11 -1.08 -0.15
N THR A 21 -3.18 -1.70 -0.87
CA THR A 21 -2.27 -1.03 -1.80
C THR A 21 -3.03 -0.44 -3.00
N ILE A 22 -3.96 -1.19 -3.57
CA ILE A 22 -4.82 -0.75 -4.69
C ILE A 22 -5.77 0.36 -4.24
N ALA A 23 -6.38 0.24 -3.05
CA ALA A 23 -7.23 1.28 -2.49
C ALA A 23 -6.48 2.60 -2.29
N SER A 24 -5.23 2.54 -1.80
CA SER A 24 -4.35 3.71 -1.65
C SER A 24 -3.99 4.33 -3.02
N LEU A 25 -3.67 3.51 -4.03
CA LEU A 25 -3.45 3.96 -5.40
C LEU A 25 -4.69 4.64 -6.01
N CYS A 26 -5.87 4.07 -5.78
CA CYS A 26 -7.13 4.62 -6.25
C CYS A 26 -7.43 5.97 -5.57
N TRP A 27 -7.08 6.11 -4.29
CA TRP A 27 -7.17 7.37 -3.55
C TRP A 27 -6.24 8.44 -4.14
N ILE A 28 -4.97 8.10 -4.40
CA ILE A 28 -3.98 8.98 -5.03
C ILE A 28 -4.49 9.42 -6.41
N GLY A 29 -4.94 8.46 -7.24
CA GLY A 29 -5.51 8.72 -8.55
C GLY A 29 -6.71 9.65 -8.50
N SER A 30 -7.61 9.46 -7.52
CA SER A 30 -8.76 10.34 -7.29
C SER A 30 -8.34 11.78 -6.99
N VAL A 31 -7.36 11.98 -6.11
CA VAL A 31 -6.83 13.33 -5.77
C VAL A 31 -6.20 14.00 -6.99
N LEU A 32 -5.49 13.23 -7.83
CA LEU A 32 -4.94 13.73 -9.10
C LEU A 32 -6.05 14.12 -10.11
N THR A 33 -7.13 13.35 -10.20
CA THR A 33 -8.27 13.66 -11.11
C THR A 33 -9.13 14.83 -10.63
N TYR A 34 -9.27 15.05 -9.32
CA TYR A 34 -9.96 16.22 -8.77
C TYR A 34 -9.17 17.52 -8.94
N GLY A 35 -7.87 17.40 -9.20
CA GLY A 35 -6.96 18.53 -9.36
C GLY A 35 -6.33 18.92 -8.02
N ILE A 36 -5.01 19.01 -8.01
CA ILE A 36 -4.22 19.49 -6.86
C ILE A 36 -4.35 21.02 -6.84
N ASN A 37 -5.26 21.54 -6.00
CA ASN A 37 -5.62 22.96 -5.96
C ASN A 37 -4.97 23.70 -4.77
N SER A 38 -4.38 22.98 -3.82
CA SER A 38 -3.73 23.56 -2.63
C SER A 38 -2.47 22.80 -2.21
N GLY A 39 -1.62 23.45 -1.41
CA GLY A 39 -0.43 22.81 -0.83
C GLY A 39 -0.74 21.58 0.05
N GLY A 40 -1.96 21.50 0.61
CA GLY A 40 -2.41 20.34 1.40
C GLY A 40 -2.58 19.06 0.59
N ASP A 41 -2.97 19.18 -0.68
CA ASP A 41 -3.13 18.04 -1.59
C ASP A 41 -1.80 17.31 -1.84
N TRP A 42 -0.69 18.06 -1.86
CA TRP A 42 0.66 17.50 -1.95
C TRP A 42 1.04 16.68 -0.71
N LEU A 43 0.70 17.18 0.49
CA LEU A 43 0.98 16.45 1.72
C LEU A 43 0.15 15.16 1.80
N GLN A 44 -1.10 15.21 1.35
CA GLN A 44 -2.01 14.06 1.29
C GLN A 44 -1.52 13.01 0.28
N LEU A 45 -1.02 13.45 -0.87
CA LEU A 45 -0.42 12.58 -1.88
C LEU A 45 0.85 11.90 -1.37
N CYS A 46 1.70 12.65 -0.67
CA CYS A 46 2.91 12.13 -0.04
C CYS A 46 2.59 11.12 1.06
N ALA A 47 1.60 11.40 1.92
CA ALA A 47 1.17 10.48 2.97
C ALA A 47 0.62 9.17 2.38
N ALA A 48 -0.22 9.26 1.35
CA ALA A 48 -0.76 8.08 0.66
C ALA A 48 0.36 7.29 -0.06
N SER A 49 1.31 7.97 -0.69
CA SER A 49 2.47 7.33 -1.35
C SER A 49 3.42 6.67 -0.34
N ALA A 50 3.65 7.28 0.81
CA ALA A 50 4.43 6.70 1.90
C ALA A 50 3.73 5.45 2.46
N TRP A 51 2.40 5.47 2.56
CA TRP A 51 1.62 4.31 2.98
C TRP A 51 1.67 3.17 1.96
N LEU A 52 1.67 3.50 0.66
CA LEU A 52 1.91 2.56 -0.43
C LEU A 52 3.31 1.92 -0.32
N MET A 53 4.36 2.73 -0.13
CA MET A 53 5.75 2.26 -0.02
C MET A 53 5.97 1.40 1.23
N ALA A 54 5.42 1.79 2.37
CA ALA A 54 5.52 1.03 3.62
C ALA A 54 4.84 -0.34 3.51
N ASN A 55 3.76 -0.42 2.74
CA ASN A 55 3.15 -1.69 2.39
C ASN A 55 4.07 -2.49 1.45
N ILE A 56 4.60 -1.90 0.36
CA ILE A 56 5.31 -2.66 -0.70
C ILE A 56 6.72 -3.09 -0.27
N ALA A 57 7.42 -2.30 0.55
CA ALA A 57 8.77 -2.57 1.04
C ALA A 57 8.99 -3.99 1.61
N PRO A 58 8.13 -4.50 2.53
CA PRO A 58 8.25 -5.88 3.01
C PRO A 58 7.97 -6.93 1.93
N ALA A 59 7.18 -6.64 0.89
CA ALA A 59 6.93 -7.56 -0.22
C ALA A 59 8.11 -7.64 -1.19
N VAL A 60 8.80 -6.54 -1.47
CA VAL A 60 10.00 -6.53 -2.33
C VAL A 60 11.24 -7.08 -1.62
N THR A 61 11.41 -6.84 -0.32
CA THR A 61 12.54 -7.40 0.46
C THR A 61 12.42 -8.93 0.63
N ALA A 62 11.20 -9.46 0.71
CA ALA A 62 10.95 -10.90 0.83
C ALA A 62 11.31 -11.72 -0.42
N LYS A 63 11.61 -11.08 -1.55
CA LYS A 63 11.97 -11.74 -2.82
C LYS A 63 13.49 -11.85 -3.05
N SER A 64 14.31 -11.33 -2.14
CA SER A 64 15.77 -11.20 -2.29
C SER A 64 16.61 -12.18 -1.45
N THR A 65 15.97 -13.17 -0.80
CA THR A 65 16.61 -14.29 -0.09
C THR A 65 16.02 -15.60 -0.60
#